data_AF-A0A947A7B8-F1
#
_entry.id   AF-A0A947A7B8-F1
#
_cell.length_a   1.000
_cell.length_b   1.000
_cell.length_c   1.000
_cell.angle_alpha   90.00
_cell.angle_beta   90.00
_cell.angle_gamma   90.00
#
_symmetry.space_group_name_H-M   'P 1'
#
loop_
_entity.id
_entity.type
_entity.pdbx_description
1 polymer ?
#
loop_
_entity_poly.entity_id
_entity_poly.type
_entity_poly.pdbx_seq_one_letter_code
_entity_poly.pdbx_strand_id
1 'polypeptide(L)'
;MKYARLTREQFEEMNQEFINFLATQSTTAEEWETLKTENPEVAEQELDVFSDLVWEGVLSKVEYLENISEQHMHLFYLAEK
;
A
#
# COMPACT_ATOMS: atom_id res chain seq x y z
N MET A 1 -4.98 2.34 -9.62
CA MET A 1 -4.58 1.20 -8.80
C MET A 1 -3.90 0.13 -9.66
N LYS A 2 -2.63 -0.15 -9.36
CA LYS A 2 -1.77 -1.13 -10.04
C LYS A 2 -1.71 -2.44 -9.27
N TYR A 3 -1.81 -2.40 -7.94
CA TYR A 3 -1.75 -3.54 -7.03
C TYR A 3 -3.03 -3.65 -6.19
N ALA A 4 -3.15 -4.71 -5.38
CA ALA A 4 -4.27 -4.82 -4.46
C ALA A 4 -4.20 -3.74 -3.38
N ARG A 5 -5.34 -3.18 -2.98
CA ARG A 5 -5.43 -2.31 -1.81
C ARG A 5 -4.94 -3.05 -0.57
N LEU A 6 -4.22 -2.35 0.29
CA LEU A 6 -3.88 -2.86 1.62
C LEU A 6 -5.15 -3.19 2.41
N THR A 7 -5.07 -4.24 3.23
CA THR A 7 -6.15 -4.55 4.17
C THR A 7 -6.21 -3.51 5.27
N ARG A 8 -7.31 -3.51 6.03
CA ARG A 8 -7.47 -2.60 7.16
C ARG A 8 -6.34 -2.75 8.18
N GLU A 9 -5.99 -3.99 8.52
CA GLU A 9 -4.93 -4.31 9.48
C GLU A 9 -3.58 -3.77 8.98
N GLN A 10 -3.30 -3.90 7.68
CA GLN A 10 -2.09 -3.35 7.08
C GLN A 10 -2.04 -1.83 7.15
N PHE A 11 -3.15 -1.13 6.92
CA PHE A 11 -3.22 0.32 7.13
C PHE A 11 -3.05 0.73 8.59
N GLU A 12 -3.61 -0.04 9.53
CA GLU A 12 -3.48 0.21 10.97
C GLU A 12 -2.01 0.08 11.42
N GLU A 13 -1.30 -0.95 10.93
CA GLU A 13 0.13 -1.14 11.20
C GLU A 13 1.02 -0.08 10.51
N MET A 14 0.57 0.50 9.40
CA MET A 14 1.31 1.49 8.62
C MET A 14 0.77 2.92 8.77
N ASN A 15 0.10 3.21 9.89
CA ASN A 15 -0.56 4.49 10.10
C ASN A 15 0.42 5.68 10.09
N GLN A 16 1.63 5.49 10.59
CA GLN A 16 2.65 6.52 10.66
C GLN A 16 3.22 6.84 9.28
N GLU A 17 3.45 5.82 8.46
CA GLU A 17 3.85 5.94 7.07
C GLU A 17 2.77 6.62 6.24
N PHE A 18 1.50 6.30 6.50
CA PHE A 18 0.37 6.94 5.82
C PHE A 18 0.24 8.42 6.18
N ILE A 19 0.42 8.79 7.46
CA ILE A 19 0.45 10.20 7.89
C ILE A 19 1.61 10.95 7.21
N ASN A 20 2.78 10.33 7.13
CA ASN A 20 3.93 10.93 6.45
C ASN A 20 3.66 11.11 4.95
N PHE A 21 3.02 10.13 4.31
CA PHE A 21 2.59 10.22 2.91
C PHE A 21 1.68 11.42 2.68
N LEU A 22 0.61 11.56 3.47
CA LEU A 22 -0.29 12.72 3.38
C LEU A 22 0.47 14.05 3.61
N ALA A 23 1.37 14.08 4.59
CA ALA A 23 2.19 15.26 4.86
C ALA A 23 3.13 15.62 3.69
N THR A 24 3.67 14.63 2.95
CA THR A 24 4.49 14.92 1.75
C THR A 24 3.69 15.58 0.63
N GLN A 25 2.39 15.34 0.59
CA GLN A 25 1.44 16.02 -0.31
C GLN A 25 0.91 17.34 0.28
N SER A 26 1.42 17.76 1.44
CA SER A 26 0.94 18.92 2.22
C SER A 26 -0.51 18.80 2.71
N THR A 27 -1.04 17.58 2.79
CA THR A 27 -2.38 17.31 3.32
C THR A 27 -2.34 17.28 4.85
N THR A 28 -3.05 18.20 5.48
CA THR A 28 -3.19 18.27 6.94
C THR A 28 -4.26 17.31 7.46
N ALA A 29 -4.28 17.08 8.78
CA ALA A 29 -5.32 16.25 9.41
C ALA A 29 -6.73 16.83 9.22
N GLU A 30 -6.89 18.16 9.27
CA GLU A 30 -8.19 18.81 9.07
C GLU A 30 -8.67 18.64 7.63
N GLU A 31 -7.79 18.84 6.65
CA GLU A 31 -8.11 18.59 5.24
C GLU A 31 -8.45 17.12 4.99
N TRP A 32 -7.75 16.19 5.63
CA TRP A 32 -8.07 14.76 5.53
C TRP A 32 -9.45 14.42 6.09
N GLU A 33 -9.83 14.99 7.25
CA GLU A 33 -11.18 14.82 7.79
C GLU A 33 -12.24 15.41 6.84
N THR A 34 -12.01 16.61 6.32
CA THR A 34 -12.90 17.23 5.33
C THR A 34 -13.01 16.37 4.08
N LEU A 35 -11.89 15.86 3.55
CA LEU A 35 -11.83 15.01 2.36
C LEU A 35 -12.71 13.77 2.52
N LYS A 36 -12.63 13.09 3.67
CA LYS A 36 -13.45 11.90 3.95
C LYS A 36 -14.95 12.19 3.97
N THR A 37 -15.34 13.41 4.34
CA THR A 37 -16.76 13.80 4.44
C THR A 37 -17.32 14.40 3.15
N GLU A 38 -16.55 15.25 2.49
CA GLU A 38 -17.00 16.02 1.33
C GLU A 38 -16.69 15.31 0.00
N ASN A 39 -15.54 14.63 -0.10
CA ASN A 39 -15.09 13.96 -1.32
C ASN A 39 -14.52 12.56 -1.00
N PRO A 40 -15.35 11.64 -0.47
CA PRO A 40 -14.90 10.32 -0.02
C PRO A 40 -14.22 9.52 -1.14
N GLU A 41 -14.61 9.70 -2.40
CA GLU A 41 -13.97 9.05 -3.54
C GLU A 41 -12.49 9.44 -3.72
N VAL A 42 -12.12 10.67 -3.32
CA VAL A 42 -10.72 11.13 -3.35
C VAL A 42 -9.95 10.51 -2.18
N ALA A 43 -10.57 10.40 -1.01
CA ALA A 43 -9.96 9.71 0.13
C ALA A 43 -9.65 8.24 -0.20
N GLU A 44 -10.57 7.57 -0.90
CA GLU A 44 -10.38 6.21 -1.40
C GLU A 44 -9.23 6.10 -2.41
N GLN A 45 -9.05 7.11 -3.26
CA GLN A 45 -7.92 7.18 -4.19
C GLN A 45 -6.59 7.37 -3.48
N GLU A 46 -6.52 8.18 -2.42
CA GLU A 46 -5.29 8.33 -1.63
C GLU A 46 -4.89 7.01 -0.95
N LEU A 47 -5.86 6.25 -0.46
CA LEU A 47 -5.61 4.88 0.05
C LEU A 47 -5.08 3.95 -1.05
N ASP A 48 -5.60 4.06 -2.27
CA ASP A 48 -5.13 3.26 -3.42
C ASP A 48 -3.70 3.62 -3.82
N VAL A 49 -3.39 4.92 -3.91
CA VAL A 49 -2.06 5.43 -4.27
C VAL A 49 -1.03 5.02 -3.23
N PHE A 50 -1.38 5.13 -1.94
CA PHE A 50 -0.51 4.66 -0.87
C PHE A 50 -0.27 3.15 -0.96
N SER A 51 -1.33 2.36 -1.21
CA SER A 51 -1.19 0.91 -1.39
C SER A 51 -0.25 0.57 -2.55
N ASP A 52 -0.37 1.27 -3.67
CA ASP A 52 0.50 1.07 -4.83
C ASP A 52 1.97 1.38 -4.48
N LEU A 53 2.23 2.46 -3.75
CA LEU A 53 3.57 2.86 -3.32
C LEU A 53 4.21 1.83 -2.39
N VAL A 54 3.43 1.30 -1.43
CA VAL A 54 3.89 0.26 -0.51
C VAL A 54 4.24 -1.01 -1.27
N TRP A 55 3.37 -1.46 -2.17
CA TRP A 55 3.63 -2.66 -2.97
C TRP A 55 4.84 -2.51 -3.88
N GLU A 56 5.03 -1.35 -4.53
CA GLU A 56 6.26 -1.10 -5.28
C GLU A 56 7.50 -1.14 -4.39
N GLY A 57 7.42 -0.55 -3.19
CA GLY A 57 8.50 -0.57 -2.20
C GLY A 57 8.85 -1.99 -1.73
N VAL A 58 7.86 -2.86 -1.57
CA VAL A 58 8.06 -4.27 -1.20
C VAL A 58 8.62 -5.06 -2.39
N LEU A 59 7.93 -5.05 -3.53
CA LEU A 59 8.31 -5.84 -4.71
C LEU A 59 9.67 -5.43 -5.28
N SER A 60 10.05 -4.16 -5.15
CA SER A 60 11.40 -3.70 -5.51
C SER A 60 12.50 -4.24 -4.59
N LYS A 61 12.17 -4.78 -3.41
CA LYS A 61 13.14 -5.40 -2.48
C LYS A 61 13.03 -6.91 -2.39
N VAL A 62 11.91 -7.50 -2.83
CA VAL A 62 11.75 -8.95 -2.88
C VAL A 62 12.77 -9.55 -3.85
N GLU A 63 13.53 -10.52 -3.36
CA GLU A 63 14.50 -11.31 -4.14
C GLU A 63 14.03 -12.75 -4.36
N TYR A 64 13.20 -13.27 -3.45
CA TYR A 64 12.70 -14.63 -3.48
C TYR A 64 11.18 -14.63 -3.25
N LEU A 65 10.49 -15.50 -3.97
CA LEU A 65 9.05 -15.72 -3.80
C LEU A 65 8.80 -17.21 -3.54
N GLU A 66 7.92 -17.51 -2.60
CA GLU A 66 7.41 -18.86 -2.38
C GLU A 66 5.95 -18.95 -2.80
N ASN A 67 5.58 -20.04 -3.45
CA ASN A 67 4.20 -20.40 -3.74
C ASN A 67 3.95 -21.79 -3.18
N ILE A 68 3.15 -21.87 -2.12
CA ILE A 68 2.85 -23.10 -1.40
C ILE A 68 1.43 -23.54 -1.76
N SER A 69 1.29 -24.78 -2.22
CA SER A 69 0.03 -25.48 -2.44
C SER A 69 0.01 -26.76 -1.61
N GLU A 70 -1.13 -27.46 -1.57
CA GLU A 70 -1.28 -28.68 -0.75
C GLU A 70 -0.22 -29.75 -1.02
N GLN A 71 0.27 -29.87 -2.26
CA GLN A 71 1.20 -30.93 -2.67
C GLN A 71 2.55 -30.41 -3.18
N HIS A 72 2.67 -29.11 -3.47
CA HIS A 72 3.86 -28.55 -4.10
C HIS A 72 4.27 -27.25 -3.42
N MET A 73 5.58 -27.07 -3.29
CA MET A 73 6.20 -25.81 -2.91
C MET A 73 7.10 -25.36 -4.06
N HIS A 74 6.78 -24.20 -4.64
CA HIS A 74 7.60 -23.57 -5.67
C HIS A 74 8.38 -22.41 -5.05
N LEU A 75 9.69 -22.43 -5.22
CA LEU A 75 10.60 -21.39 -4.76
C LEU A 75 11.19 -20.69 -5.99
N PHE A 76 11.04 -19.38 -6.07
CA PHE A 76 11.49 -18.56 -7.17
C PHE A 76 12.58 -17.62 -6.67
N TYR A 77 13.64 -17.48 -7.46
CA TYR A 77 14.63 -16.41 -7.32
C TYR A 77 14.43 -15.40 -8.45
N LEU A 78 14.26 -14.13 -8.09
CA LEU A 78 14.06 -13.04 -9.02
C LEU A 78 15.44 -12.50 -9.46
N ALA A 79 15.97 -13.06 -10.54
CA ALA A 79 17.36 -12.85 -10.98
C ALA A 79 17.67 -11.43 -11.48
N GLU A 80 16.75 -10.76 -12.18
CA GLU A 80 16.89 -9.37 -12.65
C GLU A 80 15.50 -8.69 -12.61
N LYS A 81 15.47 -7.38 -12.29
CA LYS A 81 14.26 -6.54 -12.26
C LYS A 81 14.08 -5.73 -13.53
#